data_AF-A0A820NVZ8-F1
#
_entry.id   AF-A0A820NVZ8-F1
#
_cell.length_a   1.000
_cell.length_b   1.000
_cell.length_c   1.000
_cell.angle_alpha   90.00
_cell.angle_beta   90.00
_cell.angle_gamma   90.00
#
_symmetry.space_group_name_H-M   'P 1'
#
loop_
_entity.id
_entity.type
_entity.pdbx_description
1 polymer ?
#
loop_
_entity_poly.entity_id
_entity_poly.type
_entity_poly.pdbx_seq_one_letter_code
_entity_poly.pdbx_strand_id
1 'polypeptide(L)'
;DATSEEIENLLKELSVMKMVGKHINIISLLGCCTQGGQVMLIVEYAKYGNLRDYLRRKRPPGHVLSGSFEQDENDESYKPDDSDDLIHSLSTIDLILFCLHTAAGMEYLHSKK
;
A
#
# COMPACT_ATOMS: atom_id res chain seq x y z
N ASP A 1 16.61 -2.52 19.29
CA ASP A 1 16.81 -1.12 18.87
C ASP A 1 17.02 -1.04 17.38
N ALA A 2 16.43 -0.03 16.75
CA ALA A 2 16.70 0.29 15.35
C ALA A 2 18.16 0.77 15.22
N THR A 3 18.82 0.37 14.15
CA THR A 3 20.17 0.82 13.81
C THR A 3 20.15 2.30 13.41
N SER A 4 21.27 3.00 13.58
CA SER A 4 21.40 4.40 13.13
C SER A 4 21.08 4.57 11.64
N GLU A 5 21.38 3.56 10.82
CA GLU A 5 21.10 3.55 9.38
C GLU A 5 19.59 3.44 9.08
N GLU A 6 18.85 2.58 9.80
CA GLU A 6 17.38 2.48 9.67
C GLU A 6 16.70 3.81 10.02
N ILE A 7 17.20 4.50 11.06
CA ILE A 7 16.70 5.82 11.46
C ILE A 7 16.99 6.86 10.36
N GLU A 8 18.19 6.85 9.80
CA GLU A 8 18.56 7.76 8.72
C GLU A 8 17.70 7.54 7.46
N ASN A 9 17.47 6.28 7.08
CA ASN A 9 16.62 5.92 5.95
C ASN A 9 15.18 6.38 6.18
N LEU A 10 14.63 6.19 7.38
CA LEU A 10 13.29 6.65 7.71
C LEU A 10 13.17 8.19 7.67
N LEU A 11 14.20 8.93 8.08
CA LEU A 11 14.24 10.39 7.96
C LEU A 11 14.34 10.86 6.51
N LYS A 12 15.03 10.11 5.64
CA LYS A 12 15.04 10.36 4.19
C LYS A 12 13.64 10.14 3.61
N GLU A 13 12.98 9.04 3.96
CA GLU A 13 11.60 8.76 3.55
C GLU A 13 10.62 9.85 4.00
N LEU A 14 10.73 10.32 5.24
CA LEU A 14 9.96 11.46 5.75
C LEU A 14 10.13 12.70 4.87
N SER A 15 11.37 12.99 4.48
CA SER A 15 11.69 14.17 3.66
C SER A 15 11.07 14.05 2.27
N VAL A 16 11.12 12.87 1.66
CA VAL A 16 10.46 12.58 0.37
C VAL A 16 8.94 12.75 0.50
N MET A 17 8.31 12.16 1.51
CA MET A 17 6.86 12.27 1.70
C MET A 17 6.39 13.72 1.92
N LYS A 18 7.16 14.53 2.64
CA LYS A 18 6.89 15.97 2.79
C LYS A 18 6.93 16.71 1.46
N MET A 19 7.89 16.40 0.60
CA MET A 19 8.04 17.02 -0.72
C MET A 19 6.91 16.63 -1.67
N VAL A 20 6.51 15.35 -1.66
CA VAL A 20 5.42 14.84 -2.50
C VAL A 20 4.12 15.58 -2.21
N GLY A 21 3.79 15.79 -0.92
CA GLY A 21 2.56 16.46 -0.52
C GLY A 21 1.33 15.56 -0.68
N LYS A 22 0.17 16.16 -1.00
CA LYS A 22 -1.12 15.44 -1.06
C LYS A 22 -1.53 15.12 -2.48
N HIS A 23 -1.91 13.87 -2.73
CA HIS A 23 -2.53 13.40 -3.97
C HIS A 23 -3.43 12.20 -3.67
N ILE A 24 -4.56 12.05 -4.37
CA ILE A 24 -5.54 11.00 -4.04
C ILE A 24 -5.05 9.57 -4.32
N ASN A 25 -4.07 9.42 -5.22
CA ASN A 25 -3.50 8.12 -5.56
C ASN A 25 -2.13 7.86 -4.91
N ILE A 26 -1.77 8.61 -3.87
CA ILE A 26 -0.53 8.43 -3.11
C ILE A 26 -0.87 8.52 -1.63
N ILE A 27 -0.35 7.60 -0.82
CA ILE A 27 -0.52 7.68 0.64
C ILE A 27 0.16 8.95 1.15
N SER A 28 -0.63 9.87 1.69
CA SER A 28 -0.15 11.16 2.15
C SER A 28 0.35 11.08 3.60
N LEU A 29 1.38 11.88 3.89
CA LEU A 29 1.84 12.12 5.25
C LEU A 29 0.86 13.03 6.00
N LEU A 30 0.40 12.58 7.16
CA LEU A 30 -0.44 13.35 8.08
C LEU A 30 0.40 14.05 9.16
N GLY A 31 1.52 13.43 9.58
CA GLY A 31 2.42 13.99 10.59
C GLY A 31 3.61 13.08 10.88
N CYS A 32 4.49 13.51 11.78
CA CYS A 32 5.63 12.72 12.23
C CYS A 32 6.02 13.06 13.68
N CYS A 33 6.57 12.08 14.38
CA CYS A 33 7.23 12.27 15.67
C CYS A 33 8.72 11.99 15.47
N THR A 34 9.58 12.97 15.77
CA THR A 34 11.05 12.84 15.64
C THR A 34 11.78 13.16 16.94
N GLN A 35 11.03 13.42 18.02
CA GLN A 35 11.57 13.78 19.33
C GLN A 35 11.61 12.56 20.25
N GLY A 36 12.55 12.53 21.20
CA GLY A 36 12.60 11.47 22.21
C GLY A 36 13.26 10.17 21.77
N GLY A 37 14.08 10.19 20.70
CA GLY A 37 14.90 9.05 20.28
C GLY A 37 14.18 8.00 19.42
N GLN A 38 12.87 8.18 19.16
CA GLN A 38 12.10 7.32 18.27
C GLN A 38 11.51 8.15 17.12
N VAL A 39 11.64 7.67 15.90
CA VAL A 39 11.07 8.28 14.71
C VAL A 39 9.81 7.52 14.31
N MET A 40 8.68 8.21 14.20
CA MET A 40 7.40 7.65 13.76
C MET A 40 6.78 8.51 12.66
N LEU A 41 6.16 7.84 11.69
CA LEU A 41 5.39 8.47 10.61
C LEU A 41 3.90 8.21 10.81
N ILE A 42 3.10 9.25 10.65
CA ILE A 42 1.64 9.18 10.68
C ILE A 42 1.18 9.43 9.25
N VAL A 43 0.58 8.42 8.63
CA VAL A 43 0.18 8.43 7.22
C VAL A 43 -1.29 8.03 7.07
N GLU A 44 -1.87 8.25 5.90
CA GLU A 44 -3.21 7.76 5.58
C GLU A 44 -3.28 6.22 5.69
N TYR A 45 -4.38 5.71 6.25
CA TYR A 45 -4.60 4.29 6.43
C TYR A 45 -5.29 3.67 5.20
N ALA A 46 -4.62 2.71 4.56
CA ALA A 46 -5.17 1.93 3.46
C ALA A 46 -5.93 0.70 4.01
N LYS A 47 -7.24 0.85 4.24
CA LYS A 47 -8.08 -0.17 4.90
C LYS A 47 -8.01 -1.57 4.29
N TYR A 48 -7.81 -1.67 2.97
CA TYR A 48 -7.77 -2.96 2.26
C TYR A 48 -6.37 -3.57 2.16
N GLY A 49 -5.35 -2.93 2.73
CA GLY A 49 -3.96 -3.36 2.64
C GLY A 49 -3.33 -3.11 1.26
N ASN A 50 -2.35 -3.92 0.91
CA ASN A 50 -1.65 -3.78 -0.37
C ASN A 50 -2.42 -4.44 -1.53
N LEU A 51 -2.17 -3.95 -2.75
CA LEU A 51 -2.90 -4.40 -3.94
C LEU A 51 -2.61 -5.87 -4.30
N ARG A 52 -1.40 -6.39 -4.03
CA ARG A 52 -1.03 -7.78 -4.35
C ARG A 52 -1.93 -8.76 -3.62
N ASP A 53 -2.06 -8.57 -2.31
CA ASP A 53 -2.80 -9.48 -1.46
C ASP A 53 -4.32 -9.24 -1.63
N TYR A 54 -4.74 -7.98 -1.83
CA TYR A 54 -6.11 -7.66 -2.22
C TYR A 54 -6.56 -8.41 -3.49
N LEU A 55 -5.76 -8.40 -4.56
CA LEU A 55 -6.06 -9.11 -5.81
C LEU A 55 -6.06 -10.63 -5.63
N ARG A 56 -5.16 -11.18 -4.81
CA ARG A 56 -5.11 -12.62 -4.52
C ARG A 56 -6.38 -13.09 -3.81
N ARG A 57 -6.87 -12.34 -2.82
CA ARG A 57 -8.11 -12.66 -2.08
C ARG A 57 -9.37 -12.63 -2.96
N LYS A 58 -9.36 -11.83 -4.03
CA LYS A 58 -10.49 -11.65 -4.94
C LYS A 58 -10.44 -12.58 -6.17
N ARG A 59 -9.44 -13.47 -6.26
CA ARG A 59 -9.33 -14.41 -7.38
C ARG A 59 -10.48 -15.43 -7.33
N PRO A 60 -11.23 -15.63 -8.42
CA PRO A 60 -12.28 -16.65 -8.46
C PRO A 60 -11.70 -18.06 -8.23
N PRO A 61 -12.38 -18.91 -7.44
CA PRO A 61 -11.97 -20.30 -7.27
C PRO A 61 -12.04 -21.02 -8.63
N GLY A 62 -10.90 -21.54 -9.11
CA GLY A 62 -10.80 -22.29 -10.37
C GLY A 62 -9.85 -21.71 -11.43
N HIS A 63 -9.34 -20.49 -11.28
CA HIS A 63 -8.32 -19.92 -12.19
C HIS A 63 -6.89 -20.16 -11.69
N VAL A 64 -6.57 -21.42 -11.38
CA VAL A 64 -5.19 -21.86 -11.11
C VAL A 64 -4.56 -22.18 -12.45
N LEU A 65 -3.96 -21.18 -13.10
CA LEU A 65 -2.96 -21.49 -14.11
C LEU A 65 -1.79 -22.13 -13.36
N SER A 66 -1.48 -23.37 -13.73
CA SER A 66 -0.37 -24.19 -13.24
C SER A 66 0.98 -23.49 -13.46
N GLY A 67 1.27 -22.47 -12.65
CA GLY A 67 2.57 -21.86 -12.48
C GLY A 67 2.91 -21.95 -11.00
N SER A 68 3.97 -22.68 -10.69
CA SER A 68 4.56 -22.86 -9.38
C SER A 68 4.78 -21.53 -8.65
N PHE A 69 3.78 -21.10 -7.89
CA PHE A 69 3.91 -20.04 -6.90
C PHE A 69 3.59 -20.67 -5.55
N GLU A 70 4.56 -20.60 -4.65
CA GLU A 70 4.42 -21.01 -3.27
C GLU A 70 3.18 -20.32 -2.69
N GLN A 71 2.20 -21.15 -2.36
CA GLN A 71 1.08 -20.76 -1.55
C GLN A 71 1.67 -20.53 -0.17
N ASP A 72 1.99 -19.28 0.16
CA ASP A 72 2.21 -18.89 1.56
C ASP A 72 0.88 -19.08 2.29
N GLU A 73 0.61 -20.30 2.74
CA GLU A 73 -0.56 -20.68 3.55
C GLU A 73 -0.55 -20.03 4.95
N ASN A 74 0.38 -19.10 5.21
CA ASN A 74 0.69 -18.58 6.53
C ASN A 74 0.53 -17.05 6.69
N ASP A 75 -0.11 -16.34 5.74
CA ASP A 75 -0.48 -14.94 5.98
C ASP A 75 -1.76 -14.83 6.83
N GLU A 76 -1.65 -15.21 8.11
CA GLU A 76 -2.69 -15.01 9.15
C GLU A 76 -2.85 -13.52 9.54
N SER A 77 -2.10 -12.59 8.94
CA SER A 77 -2.07 -11.20 9.42
C SER A 77 -3.27 -10.36 8.99
N TYR A 78 -3.99 -10.76 7.93
CA TYR A 78 -5.18 -10.05 7.46
C TYR A 78 -6.46 -10.67 8.02
N LYS A 79 -7.00 -10.07 9.08
CA LYS A 79 -8.37 -10.31 9.52
C LYS A 79 -9.27 -9.34 8.74
N PRO A 80 -10.18 -9.82 7.86
CA PRO A 80 -11.11 -8.93 7.19
C PRO A 80 -12.03 -8.32 8.24
N ASP A 81 -11.85 -7.03 8.52
CA ASP A 81 -12.59 -6.32 9.57
C ASP A 81 -14.01 -5.89 9.11
N ASP A 82 -14.40 -6.18 7.86
CA ASP A 82 -15.69 -5.78 7.31
C ASP A 82 -16.31 -6.82 6.37
N SER A 83 -17.62 -7.03 6.49
CA SER A 83 -18.46 -7.78 5.54
C SER A 83 -18.43 -7.22 4.11
N ASP A 84 -17.99 -5.98 3.95
CA ASP A 84 -17.89 -5.24 2.68
C ASP A 84 -16.89 -5.90 1.70
N ASP A 85 -15.82 -6.52 2.23
CA ASP A 85 -14.80 -7.20 1.44
C ASP A 85 -15.26 -8.56 0.86
N LEU A 86 -16.32 -9.17 1.38
CA LEU A 86 -16.86 -10.42 0.81
C LEU A 86 -17.84 -10.20 -0.34
N ILE A 87 -18.41 -8.99 -0.46
CA ILE A 87 -19.60 -8.75 -1.31
C ILE A 87 -19.23 -8.32 -2.74
N HIS A 88 -18.05 -7.75 -2.97
CA HIS A 88 -17.66 -7.25 -4.30
C HIS A 88 -16.69 -8.18 -5.04
N SER A 89 -17.18 -8.86 -6.08
CA SER A 89 -16.34 -9.50 -7.10
C SER A 89 -15.63 -8.44 -7.93
N LEU A 90 -14.33 -8.61 -8.18
CA LEU A 90 -13.60 -7.71 -9.08
C LEU A 90 -14.04 -7.92 -10.53
N SER A 91 -14.37 -6.81 -11.19
CA SER A 91 -14.58 -6.74 -12.62
C SER A 91 -13.31 -6.31 -13.36
N THR A 92 -13.29 -6.50 -14.68
CA THR A 92 -12.20 -5.97 -15.53
C THR A 92 -12.09 -4.45 -15.43
N ILE A 93 -13.21 -3.75 -15.21
CA ILE A 93 -13.21 -2.29 -15.04
C ILE A 93 -12.40 -1.91 -13.81
N ASP A 94 -12.53 -2.63 -12.70
CA ASP A 94 -11.75 -2.37 -11.47
C ASP A 94 -10.24 -2.51 -11.72
N LEU A 95 -9.84 -3.53 -12.50
CA LEU A 95 -8.43 -3.73 -12.87
C LEU A 95 -7.90 -2.57 -13.72
N ILE A 96 -8.70 -2.09 -14.67
CA ILE A 96 -8.35 -0.92 -15.49
C ILE A 96 -8.24 0.33 -14.60
N LEU A 97 -9.14 0.50 -13.63
CA LEU A 97 -9.11 1.62 -12.70
C LEU A 97 -7.88 1.59 -11.79
N PHE A 98 -7.42 0.42 -11.33
CA PHE A 98 -6.17 0.33 -10.57
C PHE A 98 -4.99 0.81 -11.41
N CYS A 99 -4.88 0.37 -12.66
CA CYS A 99 -3.85 0.84 -13.58
C CYS A 99 -3.89 2.35 -13.78
N LEU A 100 -5.09 2.90 -14.01
CA LEU A 100 -5.29 4.34 -14.19
C LEU A 100 -4.88 5.14 -12.95
N HIS A 101 -5.31 4.71 -11.76
CA HIS A 101 -4.97 5.36 -10.49
C HIS A 101 -3.48 5.31 -10.21
N THR A 102 -2.81 4.17 -10.46
CA THR A 102 -1.35 4.08 -10.34
C THR A 102 -0.66 5.01 -11.33
N ALA A 103 -1.11 5.05 -12.59
CA ALA A 103 -0.55 5.94 -13.60
C ALA A 103 -0.69 7.42 -13.21
N ALA A 104 -1.88 7.85 -12.76
CA ALA A 104 -2.13 9.21 -12.29
C ALA A 104 -1.26 9.58 -11.08
N GLY A 105 -1.09 8.66 -10.12
CA GLY A 105 -0.18 8.83 -9.00
C GLY A 105 1.28 9.00 -9.46
N MET A 106 1.72 8.21 -10.44
CA MET A 106 3.09 8.30 -10.98
C MET A 106 3.31 9.58 -11.79
N GLU A 107 2.30 10.04 -12.54
CA GLU A 107 2.33 11.34 -13.21
C GLU A 107 2.46 12.48 -12.21
N TYR A 108 1.72 12.43 -11.11
CA TYR A 108 1.87 13.40 -10.02
C TYR A 108 3.27 13.39 -9.43
N LEU A 109 3.82 12.22 -9.10
CA LEU A 109 5.20 12.10 -8.59
C LEU A 109 6.22 12.67 -9.57
N HIS A 110 6.02 12.45 -10.87
CA HIS A 110 6.86 13.02 -11.90
C HIS A 110 6.82 14.55 -11.88
N SER A 111 5.65 15.16 -11.67
CA SER A 111 5.49 16.62 -11.57
C SER A 111 6.12 17.23 -10.31
N LYS A 112 6.53 16.42 -9.33
CA LYS A 112 7.18 16.85 -8.08
C LYS A 112 8.71 16.80 -8.12
N LYS A 113 9.29 16.55 -9.30
CA LYS A 113 10.73 16.68 -9.55
C LYS A 113 11.18 18.14 -9.65
#